data_AF-B6QK95-F1
#
_entry.id   AF-B6QK95-F1
#
_cell.length_a   1.000
_cell.length_b   1.000
_cell.length_c   1.000
_cell.angle_alpha   90.00
_cell.angle_beta   90.00
_cell.angle_gamma   90.00
#
_symmetry.space_group_name_H-M   'P 1'
#
loop_
_entity.id
_entity.type
_entity.pdbx_description
1 polymer ?
#
loop_
_entity_poly.entity_id
_entity_poly.type
_entity_poly.pdbx_seq_one_letter_code
_entity_poly.pdbx_strand_id
1 'polypeptide(L)' 'MCLRQSYERQEITEVRWINGNSNPADAMTKSKPCRALQELIDTNKLRIDVDGWVERPPTKRTPSSKSVRFTTPDTTPAL' A
#
# COMPACT_ATOMS: atom_id res chain seq x y z
N MET A 1 -2.55 9.62 -8.84
CA MET A 1 -1.32 9.60 -9.67
C MET A 1 -0.09 9.20 -8.82
N CYS A 2 -0.13 8.07 -8.11
CA CYS A 2 0.98 7.65 -7.23
C CYS A 2 1.47 6.23 -7.54
N LEU A 3 0.57 5.28 -7.83
CA LEU A 3 0.93 3.88 -8.10
C LEU A 3 1.95 3.71 -9.25
N ARG A 4 1.75 4.38 -10.39
CA ARG A 4 2.70 4.32 -11.51
C ARG A 4 4.08 4.84 -11.11
N GLN A 5 4.14 5.98 -10.43
CA GLN A 5 5.40 6.58 -9.98
C GLN A 5 6.11 5.68 -8.97
N SER A 6 5.40 5.12 -7.99
CA SER A 6 5.97 4.18 -7.03
C SER A 6 6.42 2.89 -7.70
N TYR A 7 5.71 2.41 -8.73
CA TYR A 7 6.16 1.26 -9.52
C TYR A 7 7.45 1.56 -10.29
N GLU A 8 7.55 2.73 -10.93
CA GLU A 8 8.74 3.20 -11.65
C GLU A 8 9.94 3.42 -10.72
N ARG A 9 9.71 3.97 -9.52
CA ARG A 9 10.74 4.13 -8.47
C ARG A 9 11.14 2.82 -7.79
N GLN A 10 10.40 1.74 -8.07
CA GLN A 10 10.52 0.43 -7.44
C GLN A 10 10.26 0.47 -5.92
N GLU A 11 9.38 1.38 -5.47
CA GLU A 11 8.87 1.45 -4.10
C GLU A 11 7.82 0.36 -3.83
N ILE A 12 7.13 -0.08 -4.89
CA ILE A 12 6.21 -1.22 -4.86
C ILE A 12 6.75 -2.31 -5.79
N THR A 13 6.84 -3.53 -5.26
CA THR A 13 7.32 -4.72 -5.98
C THR A 13 6.19 -5.64 -6.39
N GLU A 14 5.03 -5.52 -5.75
CA GLU A 14 3.90 -6.41 -5.92
C GLU A 14 2.59 -5.63 -6.04
N VAL A 15 1.76 -6.05 -6.97
CA VAL A 15 0.40 -5.54 -7.15
C VAL A 15 -0.54 -6.75 -7.24
N ARG A 16 -1.55 -6.79 -6.37
CA ARG A 16 -2.58 -7.84 -6.34
C ARG A 16 -3.93 -7.27 -6.76
N TRP A 17 -4.64 -7.97 -7.63
CA TRP A 17 -6.04 -7.74 -7.90
C TRP A 17 -6.86 -8.58 -6.93
N ILE A 18 -7.81 -7.93 -6.27
CA ILE A 18 -8.60 -8.54 -5.21
C ILE A 18 -10.07 -8.53 -5.60
N ASN A 19 -10.77 -9.61 -5.28
CA ASN A 19 -12.18 -9.74 -5.60
C ASN A 19 -12.98 -8.66 -4.90
N GLY A 20 -13.85 -7.94 -5.64
CA GLY A 20 -14.65 -6.84 -5.10
C GLY A 20 -15.52 -7.24 -3.91
N ASN A 21 -16.03 -8.48 -3.87
CA ASN A 21 -16.83 -8.98 -2.75
C ASN A 21 -16.01 -9.18 -1.46
N SER A 22 -14.69 -9.26 -1.59
CA SER A 22 -13.72 -9.37 -0.48
C SER A 22 -12.94 -8.08 -0.24
N ASN A 23 -13.29 -6.97 -0.93
CA ASN A 23 -12.59 -5.70 -0.80
C ASN A 23 -13.19 -4.84 0.32
N PRO A 24 -12.49 -4.65 1.46
CA PRO A 24 -13.01 -3.86 2.57
C PRO A 24 -13.13 -2.37 2.22
N ALA A 25 -12.27 -1.84 1.34
CA ALA A 25 -12.35 -0.43 0.92
C ALA A 25 -13.61 -0.17 0.10
N ASP A 26 -13.98 -1.10 -0.78
CA ASP A 26 -15.22 -1.02 -1.55
C ASP A 26 -16.45 -1.06 -0.62
N ALA A 27 -16.44 -1.96 0.38
CA ALA A 27 -17.50 -2.05 1.37
C ALA A 27 -17.67 -0.79 2.21
N MET A 28 -16.59 -0.06 2.51
CA MET A 28 -16.67 1.23 3.21
C MET A 28 -17.36 2.33 2.39
N THR A 29 -17.41 2.18 1.06
CA THR A 29 -18.02 3.17 0.15
C THR A 29 -19.41 2.78 -0.35
N LYS A 30 -19.83 1.53 -0.13
CA LYS A 30 -21.13 0.99 -0.51
C LYS A 30 -22.11 0.99 0.66
N SER A 31 -23.41 0.89 0.34
CA SER A 31 -24.46 0.84 1.36
C SER A 31 -24.53 -0.47 2.13
N LYS A 32 -24.03 -1.58 1.57
CA LYS A 32 -24.00 -2.90 2.22
C LYS A 32 -22.58 -3.26 2.64
N PRO A 33 -22.34 -3.64 3.91
CA PRO A 33 -21.04 -4.12 4.36
C PRO A 33 -20.71 -5.46 3.69
N CYS A 34 -19.42 -5.71 3.42
CA CYS A 34 -18.95 -7.01 2.94
C CYS A 34 -18.45 -7.88 4.09
N ARG A 35 -18.41 -9.19 3.84
CA ARG A 35 -17.91 -10.17 4.81
C ARG A 35 -16.46 -9.90 5.23
N ALA A 36 -15.61 -9.44 4.31
CA ALA A 36 -14.21 -9.12 4.63
C ALA A 36 -14.09 -7.95 5.60
N LEU A 37 -14.98 -6.95 5.52
CA LEU A 37 -15.02 -5.85 6.48
C LEU A 37 -15.50 -6.33 7.86
N GLN A 38 -16.51 -7.19 7.91
CA GLN A 38 -16.98 -7.79 9.15
C GLN A 38 -15.87 -8.61 9.84
N GLU A 39 -15.18 -9.48 9.10
CA GLU A 39 -14.06 -10.28 9.64
C GLU A 39 -12.92 -9.40 10.15
N LEU A 40 -12.63 -8.30 9.45
CA LEU A 40 -11.63 -7.32 9.90
C LEU A 40 -12.02 -6.70 11.25
N ILE A 41 -13.28 -6.30 11.43
CA ILE A 41 -13.75 -5.72 12.70
C ILE A 41 -13.71 -6.74 13.84
N ASP A 42 -14.19 -7.96 13.58
CA ASP A 42 -14.34 -8.97 14.62
C ASP A 42 -13.00 -9.60 15.04
N THR A 43 -12.07 -9.74 14.11
CA THR A 43 -10.85 -10.53 14.33
C THR A 43 -9.55 -9.76 14.14
N ASN A 44 -9.62 -8.51 13.68
CA ASN A 44 -8.49 -7.71 13.24
C ASN A 44 -7.64 -8.43 12.16
N LYS A 45 -8.26 -9.32 11.39
CA LYS A 45 -7.64 -10.05 10.29
C LYS A 45 -8.47 -9.83 9.03
N LEU A 46 -7.78 -9.63 7.93
CA LEU A 46 -8.42 -9.45 6.63
C LEU A 46 -8.20 -10.70 5.78
N ARG A 47 -9.30 -11.29 5.32
CA ARG A 47 -9.28 -12.36 4.33
C ARG A 47 -9.57 -11.77 2.96
N ILE A 48 -8.59 -11.85 2.08
CA ILE A 48 -8.65 -11.28 0.73
C ILE A 48 -8.59 -12.42 -0.27
N ASP A 49 -9.54 -12.43 -1.21
CA ASP A 49 -9.49 -13.35 -2.35
C ASP A 49 -8.76 -12.65 -3.49
N VAL A 50 -7.63 -13.23 -3.91
CA VAL A 50 -6.75 -12.66 -4.95
C VAL A 50 -7.12 -13.28 -6.29
N ASP A 51 -7.59 -12.44 -7.22
CA ASP A 51 -7.94 -12.87 -8.58
C ASP A 51 -6.70 -12.97 -9.49
N GLY A 52 -5.64 -12.23 -9.15
CA GLY A 52 -4.36 -12.28 -9.86
C GLY A 52 -3.32 -11.36 -9.24
N TRP A 53 -2.07 -11.51 -9.64
CA TRP A 53 -0.98 -10.64 -9.18
C TRP A 53 0.11 -10.48 -10.24
N VAL A 54 0.83 -9.37 -10.14
CA VAL A 54 2.09 -9.15 -10.86
C VAL A 54 3.16 -8.80 -9.86
N GLU A 55 4.28 -9.51 -9.96
CA GLU A 55 5.47 -9.28 -9.16
C GLU A 55 6.62 -8.81 -10.05
N ARG A 56 7.31 -7.76 -9.61
CA ARG A 56 8.51 -7.26 -10.28
C ARG A 56 9.71 -8.14 -9.86
N PRO A 57 10.51 -8.64 -10.83
CA PRO A 57 11.72 -9.37 -10.50
C PRO A 57 12.73 -8.47 -9.74
N PRO A 58 13.49 -9.03 -8.79
CA PRO A 58 14.45 -8.26 -8.01
C PRO A 58 15.53 -7.69 -8.94
N THR A 59 15.62 -6.37 -9.02
CA THR A 59 16.74 -5.70 -9.70
C THR A 59 18.02 -5.90 -8.88
N LYS A 60 19.09 -6.38 -9.53
CA LYS A 60 20.46 -6.33 -8.99
C LYS A 60 20.90 -4.87 -8.91
N ARG A 61 20.46 -4.14 -7.89
CA ARG A 61 20.94 -2.78 -7.64
C ARG A 61 22.33 -2.87 -7.03
N THR A 62 23.37 -2.50 -7.78
CA THR A 62 24.61 -2.01 -7.16
C THR A 62 24.26 -0.73 -6.39
N PRO A 63 24.52 -0.64 -5.08
CA PRO A 63 24.15 0.52 -4.30
C PRO A 63 25.03 1.71 -4.74
N SER A 64 24.50 2.60 -5.57
CA SER A 64 25.07 3.94 -5.66
C SER A 64 24.63 4.68 -4.40
N SER A 65 25.56 4.93 -3.49
CA SER A 65 25.32 5.72 -2.28
C SER A 65 24.77 7.10 -2.64
N LYS A 66 23.45 7.26 -2.62
CA LYS A 66 22.82 8.58 -2.63
C LYS A 66 22.47 8.91 -1.18
N SER A 67 23.25 9.80 -0.58
CA SER A 67 22.95 10.38 0.73
C SER A 67 21.65 11.17 0.61
N VAL A 68 20.56 10.60 1.11
CA VAL A 68 19.28 11.31 1.26
C VAL A 68 19.34 12.02 2.61
N ARG A 69 19.50 13.34 2.59
CA ARG A 69 19.42 14.16 3.81
C ARG A 69 17.96 14.45 4.11
N PHE A 70 17.47 13.98 5.24
CA PHE A 70 16.18 14.42 5.78
C PHE A 70 16.39 15.79 6.43
N THR A 71 15.72 16.82 5.92
CA THR A 71 15.71 18.14 6.54
C THR A 71 14.90 18.06 7.83
N THR A 72 15.53 18.32 8.98
CA THR A 72 14.83 18.47 10.25
C THR A 72 13.93 19.71 10.20
N PRO A 73 12.73 19.68 10.81
CA PRO A 73 11.88 20.86 10.91
C PRO A 73 12.57 21.94 11.76
N ASP A 74 12.42 23.18 11.32
CA ASP A 74 13.04 24.37 11.89
C ASP A 74 12.37 24.71 13.24
N THR A 75 13.04 24.38 14.34
CA THR A 75 12.58 24.78 15.68
C THR A 75 12.94 26.24 15.90
N THR A 76 12.02 27.15 15.54
CA THR A 76 12.10 28.55 15.96
C THR A 76 11.79 28.62 17.47
N PRO A 77 12.70 29.13 18.32
CA PRO A 77 12.39 29.33 19.73
C PRO A 77 11.45 30.54 19.89
N ALA A 78 10.35 30.35 20.61
CA ALA A 78 9.47 31.44 21.02
C ALA A 78 10.18 32.32 22.07
N LEU A 79 10.13 33.63 21.87
CA LEU A 79 10.60 34.67 22.81
C LEU A 79 9.68 34.77 24.03
#